data_AF-A0A2A2B2B7-F1
#
_entry.id   AF-A0A2A2B2B7-F1
#
_cell.length_a   1.000
_cell.length_b   1.000
_cell.length_c   1.000
_cell.angle_alpha   90.00
_cell.angle_beta   90.00
_cell.angle_gamma   90.00
#
_symmetry.space_group_name_H-M   'P 1'
#
loop_
_entity.id
_entity.type
_entity.pdbx_description
1 polymer ?
#
loop_
_entity_poly.entity_id
_entity_poly.type
_entity_poly.pdbx_seq_one_letter_code
_entity_poly.pdbx_strand_id
1 'polypeptide(L)'
;MESLKKMLFSIMTASLCLILSGCNYGIFDWNNQNLDKRKDYKNWSSCITDQQSVARVQLQDSYNKAIDQDIFEKCTTNSNYRFKSDPKYR
;
A
#
# COMPACT_ATOMS: atom_id res chain seq x y z
N MET A 1 -49.81 10.10 -10.28
CA MET A 1 -48.80 10.72 -9.39
C MET A 1 -47.96 9.71 -8.61
N GLU A 2 -48.53 8.62 -8.11
CA GLU A 2 -47.81 7.64 -7.26
C GLU A 2 -46.75 6.80 -8.02
N SER A 3 -47.05 6.42 -9.26
CA SER A 3 -46.11 5.67 -10.13
C SER A 3 -44.84 6.47 -10.47
N LEU A 4 -44.97 7.78 -10.72
CA LEU A 4 -43.84 8.67 -11.01
C LEU A 4 -42.89 8.80 -9.81
N LYS A 5 -43.45 8.89 -8.59
CA LYS A 5 -42.67 8.96 -7.34
C LYS A 5 -41.86 7.68 -7.10
N LYS A 6 -42.45 6.50 -7.36
CA LYS A 6 -41.78 5.19 -7.22
C LYS A 6 -40.66 5.00 -8.25
N MET A 7 -40.86 5.49 -9.48
CA MET A 7 -39.86 5.47 -10.54
C MET A 7 -38.66 6.38 -10.20
N LEU A 8 -38.92 7.62 -9.76
CA LEU A 8 -37.87 8.55 -9.32
C LEU A 8 -37.08 8.01 -8.13
N PHE A 9 -37.76 7.39 -7.16
CA PHE A 9 -37.10 6.77 -6.02
C PHE A 9 -36.17 5.62 -6.45
N SER A 10 -36.60 4.78 -7.41
CA SER A 10 -35.76 3.71 -7.96
C SER A 10 -34.54 4.21 -8.74
N ILE A 11 -34.69 5.30 -9.49
CA ILE A 11 -33.57 5.92 -10.22
C ILE A 11 -32.55 6.51 -9.24
N MET A 12 -33.03 7.19 -8.19
CA MET A 12 -32.16 7.73 -7.15
C MET A 12 -31.42 6.64 -6.38
N THR A 13 -32.08 5.55 -6.00
CA THR A 13 -31.43 4.43 -5.32
C THR A 13 -30.44 3.69 -6.22
N ALA A 14 -30.78 3.46 -7.49
CA ALA A 14 -29.84 2.88 -8.45
C ALA A 14 -28.59 3.76 -8.65
N SER A 15 -28.78 5.08 -8.76
CA SER A 15 -27.67 6.04 -8.90
C SER A 15 -26.78 6.07 -7.65
N LEU A 16 -27.38 6.05 -6.46
CA LEU A 16 -26.66 6.03 -5.19
C LEU A 16 -25.85 4.73 -5.02
N CYS A 17 -26.42 3.57 -5.40
CA CYS A 17 -25.71 2.29 -5.37
C CYS A 17 -24.51 2.26 -6.33
N LEU A 18 -24.63 2.86 -7.52
CA LEU A 18 -23.52 2.97 -8.46
C LEU A 18 -22.40 3.87 -7.93
N ILE A 19 -22.74 4.99 -7.30
CA ILE A 19 -21.76 5.90 -6.67
C ILE A 19 -21.07 5.21 -5.48
N LEU A 20 -21.81 4.46 -4.65
CA LEU A 20 -21.25 3.73 -3.50
C LEU A 20 -20.45 2.48 -3.89
N SER A 21 -20.74 1.87 -5.04
CA SER A 21 -19.93 0.76 -5.59
C SER A 21 -18.56 1.22 -6.11
N GLY A 22 -18.31 2.54 -6.18
CA GLY A 22 -17.03 3.15 -6.48
C GLY A 22 -15.94 2.94 -5.41
N CYS A 23 -16.23 2.25 -4.31
CA CYS A 23 -15.26 1.82 -3.29
C CYS A 23 -14.36 0.65 -3.74
N ASN A 24 -14.07 0.53 -5.04
CA ASN A 24 -13.14 -0.45 -5.56
C ASN A 24 -11.82 0.26 -5.86
N TYR A 25 -10.71 -0.25 -5.34
CA TYR A 25 -9.36 0.26 -5.58
C TYR A 25 -8.94 0.03 -7.04
N GLY A 26 -9.59 0.70 -8.00
CA GLY A 26 -9.42 0.51 -9.43
C GLY A 26 -10.06 1.61 -10.29
N ILE A 27 -9.41 1.88 -11.43
CA ILE A 27 -9.68 2.88 -12.49
C ILE A 27 -9.61 4.35 -12.04
N PHE A 28 -10.13 4.72 -10.88
CA PHE A 28 -10.15 6.11 -10.37
C PHE A 28 -9.10 6.42 -9.30
N ASP A 29 -8.22 5.47 -8.97
CA ASP A 29 -7.06 5.75 -8.11
C ASP A 29 -5.93 6.41 -8.92
N TRP A 30 -6.20 7.62 -9.39
CA TRP A 30 -5.25 8.42 -10.19
C TRP A 30 -3.92 8.64 -9.46
N ASN A 31 -3.94 8.66 -8.13
CA ASN A 31 -2.74 8.79 -7.30
C ASN A 31 -1.88 7.52 -7.28
N ASN A 32 -2.48 6.34 -7.46
CA ASN A 32 -1.79 5.06 -7.36
C ASN A 32 -1.23 4.57 -8.71
N GLN A 33 -1.85 4.99 -9.82
CA GLN A 33 -1.41 4.63 -11.19
C GLN A 33 0.00 5.13 -11.56
N ASN A 34 0.63 5.97 -10.73
CA ASN A 34 1.95 6.52 -10.97
C ASN A 34 2.89 6.35 -9.77
N LEU A 35 2.58 5.49 -8.79
CA LEU A 35 3.49 5.22 -7.66
C LEU A 35 4.86 4.79 -8.16
N ASP A 36 4.86 3.88 -9.14
CA ASP A 36 6.03 3.39 -9.85
C ASP A 36 6.83 4.48 -10.58
N LYS A 37 6.27 5.68 -10.77
CA LYS A 37 6.98 6.82 -11.37
C LYS A 37 7.55 7.77 -10.32
N ARG A 38 7.06 7.74 -9.08
CA ARG A 38 7.55 8.64 -8.02
C ARG A 38 8.90 8.17 -7.48
N LYS A 39 9.87 9.09 -7.42
CA LYS A 39 11.26 8.79 -7.04
C LYS A 39 11.38 8.31 -5.59
N ASP A 40 10.62 8.91 -4.69
CA ASP A 40 10.48 8.50 -3.29
C ASP A 40 10.00 7.05 -3.18
N TYR A 41 8.96 6.68 -3.93
CA TYR A 41 8.44 5.31 -3.98
C TYR A 41 9.50 4.31 -4.43
N LYS A 42 10.18 4.60 -5.54
CA LYS A 42 11.28 3.75 -6.03
C LYS A 42 12.39 3.59 -4.99
N ASN A 43 12.75 4.69 -4.32
CA ASN A 43 13.84 4.69 -3.35
C ASN A 43 13.52 3.82 -2.13
N TRP A 44 12.36 4.03 -1.49
CA TRP A 44 12.01 3.22 -0.33
C TRP A 44 11.70 1.77 -0.71
N SER A 45 11.08 1.52 -1.88
CA SER A 45 10.80 0.16 -2.36
C SER A 45 12.09 -0.63 -2.62
N SER A 46 13.09 0.00 -3.24
CA SER A 46 14.42 -0.59 -3.42
C SER A 46 15.10 -0.86 -2.08
N CYS A 47 15.04 0.11 -1.14
CA CYS A 47 15.58 -0.08 0.21
C CYS A 47 14.99 -1.32 0.88
N ILE A 48 13.66 -1.48 0.86
CA ILE A 48 12.98 -2.62 1.49
C ILE A 48 13.49 -3.93 0.90
N THR A 49 13.52 -4.02 -0.43
CA THR A 49 13.93 -5.24 -1.13
C THR A 49 15.36 -5.62 -0.76
N ASP A 50 16.28 -4.65 -0.80
CA ASP A 50 17.69 -4.88 -0.48
C ASP A 50 17.89 -5.24 0.99
N GLN A 51 17.26 -4.51 1.92
CA GLN A 51 17.46 -4.72 3.35
C GLN A 51 16.79 -6.01 3.83
N GLN A 52 15.63 -6.39 3.29
CA GLN A 52 15.01 -7.70 3.57
C GLN A 52 15.88 -8.85 3.06
N SER A 53 16.45 -8.73 1.86
CA SER A 53 17.38 -9.73 1.32
C SER A 53 18.61 -9.91 2.23
N VAL A 54 19.21 -8.80 2.65
CA VAL A 54 20.33 -8.81 3.61
C VAL A 54 19.93 -9.45 4.94
N ALA A 55 18.77 -9.10 5.47
CA ALA A 55 18.28 -9.63 6.74
C ALA A 55 17.98 -11.13 6.68
N ARG A 56 17.42 -11.65 5.57
CA ARG A 56 17.19 -13.09 5.37
C ARG A 56 18.50 -13.88 5.41
N VAL A 57 19.54 -13.38 4.75
CA VAL A 57 20.85 -14.04 4.73
C VAL A 57 21.53 -13.98 6.10
N GLN A 58 21.42 -12.85 6.80
CA GLN A 58 22.08 -12.65 8.10
C GLN A 58 21.40 -13.42 9.23
N LEU A 59 20.07 -13.42 9.28
CA LEU A 59 19.31 -14.00 10.40
C LEU A 59 18.86 -15.44 10.16
N GLN A 60 18.82 -15.90 8.90
CA GLN A 60 18.40 -17.25 8.52
C GLN A 60 17.09 -17.65 9.22
N ASP A 61 17.12 -18.66 10.08
CA ASP A 61 15.93 -19.20 10.78
C ASP A 61 15.30 -18.21 11.78
N SER A 62 16.05 -17.21 12.23
CA SER A 62 15.53 -16.15 13.11
C SER A 62 14.76 -15.07 12.34
N TYR A 63 14.84 -15.08 11.01
CA TYR A 63 14.09 -14.16 10.17
C TYR A 63 12.58 -14.43 10.24
N ASN A 64 11.80 -13.37 10.45
CA ASN A 64 10.36 -13.49 10.58
C ASN A 64 9.64 -12.22 10.11
N LYS A 65 8.30 -12.29 10.08
CA LYS A 65 7.44 -11.20 9.60
C LYS A 65 7.59 -9.89 10.40
N ALA A 66 7.94 -9.96 11.68
CA ALA A 66 8.15 -8.75 12.48
C ALA A 66 9.41 -7.99 12.02
N ILE A 67 10.44 -8.70 11.58
CA ILE A 67 11.64 -8.11 10.98
C ILE A 67 11.31 -7.49 9.62
N ASP A 68 10.50 -8.17 8.79
CA ASP A 68 10.01 -7.59 7.52
C ASP A 68 9.32 -6.25 7.73
N GLN A 69 8.44 -6.17 8.73
CA GLN A 69 7.68 -4.98 9.06
C GLN A 69 8.58 -3.85 9.60
N ASP A 70 9.54 -4.17 10.47
CA ASP A 70 10.51 -3.19 11.00
C ASP A 70 11.37 -2.60 9.87
N ILE A 71 11.82 -3.42 8.93
CA ILE A 71 12.57 -2.97 7.75
C ILE A 71 11.69 -2.08 6.86
N PHE A 72 10.42 -2.44 6.66
CA PHE A 72 9.46 -1.62 5.92
C PHE A 72 9.34 -0.22 6.52
N GLU A 73 9.11 -0.13 7.83
CA GLU A 73 8.95 1.13 8.55
C GLU A 73 10.22 1.99 8.50
N LYS A 74 11.40 1.37 8.64
CA LYS A 74 12.68 2.08 8.56
C LYS A 74 13.00 2.57 7.16
N CYS A 75 12.73 1.78 6.13
CA CYS A 75 13.00 2.19 4.74
C CYS A 75 12.01 3.24 4.23
N THR A 76 10.75 3.20 4.65
CA THR A 76 9.77 4.25 4.32
C THR A 76 10.09 5.58 5.01
N THR A 77 10.65 5.53 6.23
CA THR A 77 11.14 6.72 6.95
C THR A 77 12.49 7.23 6.40
N ASN A 78 13.40 6.32 6.09
CA ASN A 78 14.74 6.61 5.58
C ASN A 78 15.16 5.57 4.53
N SER A 79 15.04 5.95 3.25
CA SER A 79 15.43 5.10 2.12
C SER A 79 16.93 4.73 2.06
N ASN A 80 17.78 5.34 2.88
CA ASN A 80 19.19 4.97 3.02
C ASN A 80 19.46 4.02 4.19
N TYR A 81 18.42 3.48 4.84
CA TYR A 81 18.56 2.54 5.95
C TYR A 81 19.41 1.32 5.58
N ARG A 82 20.26 0.87 6.52
CA ARG A 82 21.17 -0.27 6.36
C ARG A 82 21.01 -1.24 7.51
N PHE A 83 20.45 -2.42 7.22
CA PHE A 83 20.15 -3.46 8.20
C PHE A 83 21.38 -3.91 9.00
N LYS A 84 22.52 -4.13 8.33
CA LYS A 84 23.80 -4.54 8.97
C LYS A 84 24.33 -3.55 10.01
N SER A 85 23.97 -2.28 9.88
CA SER A 85 24.40 -1.22 10.79
C SER A 85 23.43 -1.02 11.95
N ASP A 86 22.28 -1.70 11.92
CA ASP A 86 21.26 -1.52 12.93
C ASP A 86 21.64 -2.25 14.23
N PRO A 87 21.76 -1.54 15.37
CA PRO A 87 22.15 -2.14 16.63
C PRO A 87 21.12 -3.15 17.17
N LYS A 88 19.85 -3.10 16.72
CA LYS A 88 18.81 -4.06 17.12
C LYS A 88 19.07 -5.47 16.60
N TYR A 89 19.82 -5.61 15.52
CA TYR A 89 20.03 -6.87 14.79
C TYR A 89 21.52 -7.28 14.68
N ARG A 90 22.36 -6.68 15.52
CA ARG A 90 23.76 -7.06 15.70
C ARG A 90 23.91 -8.13 16.77
#